data_AF-A0AB34TAI3-F1
#
_entry.id   AF-A0AB34TAI3-F1
#
_cell.length_a   1.000
_cell.length_b   1.000
_cell.length_c   1.000
_cell.angle_alpha   90.00
_cell.angle_beta   90.00
_cell.angle_gamma   90.00
#
_symmetry.space_group_name_H-M   'P 1'
#
loop_
_entity.id
_entity.type
_entity.pdbx_description
1 polymer ?
#
loop_
_entity_poly.entity_id
_entity_poly.type
_entity_poly.pdbx_seq_one_letter_code
_entity_poly.pdbx_strand_id
1 'polypeptide(L)'
;MNEVRIDDETRVWPVSDTETMTSFLELEIPELGIEGDVRTYTGDTAAEFYAEANCELHARTPRELHELADRITRYAATIHTTADRWATRIADGTIPAREAV
;
A
#
# COMPACT_ATOMS: atom_id res chain seq x y z
N MET A 1 16.30 5.77 -11.37
CA MET A 1 14.83 5.89 -11.33
C MET A 1 14.39 4.79 -10.40
N ASN A 2 13.94 5.13 -9.19
CA ASN A 2 13.48 4.10 -8.25
C ASN A 2 12.13 3.62 -8.76
N GLU A 3 12.05 2.33 -9.07
CA GLU A 3 10.88 1.71 -9.68
C GLU A 3 9.78 1.56 -8.63
N VAL A 4 8.52 1.70 -9.06
CA VAL A 4 7.36 1.39 -8.23
C VAL A 4 7.37 -0.10 -7.91
N ARG A 5 7.23 -0.46 -6.63
CA ARG A 5 7.33 -1.84 -6.17
C ARG A 5 6.02 -2.30 -5.55
N ILE A 6 5.59 -3.50 -5.92
CA ILE A 6 4.57 -4.26 -5.18
C ILE A 6 5.22 -5.59 -4.80
N ASP A 7 5.25 -5.90 -3.51
CA ASP A 7 5.88 -7.10 -2.97
C ASP A 7 4.87 -7.93 -2.19
N ASP A 8 4.66 -9.16 -2.64
CA ASP A 8 3.66 -10.09 -2.12
C ASP A 8 4.18 -10.96 -0.96
N GLU A 9 5.44 -10.80 -0.55
CA GLU A 9 5.99 -11.57 0.56
C GLU A 9 5.26 -11.23 1.87
N THR A 10 4.76 -12.28 2.53
CA THR A 10 4.16 -12.13 3.85
C THR A 10 5.23 -12.10 4.93
N ARG A 11 5.22 -11.05 5.75
CA ARG A 11 6.18 -10.82 6.82
C ARG A 11 5.45 -10.61 8.14
N VAL A 12 6.04 -11.11 9.22
CA VAL A 12 5.48 -11.00 10.57
C VAL A 12 6.52 -10.34 11.46
N TRP A 13 6.12 -9.29 12.17
CA TRP A 13 6.98 -8.56 13.08
C TRP A 13 6.35 -8.47 14.47
N PRO A 14 7.14 -8.68 15.55
CA PRO A 14 6.69 -8.37 16.89
C PRO A 14 6.61 -6.85 17.07
N VAL A 15 5.45 -6.36 17.52
CA VAL A 15 5.22 -4.95 17.88
C VAL A 15 5.38 -4.77 19.38
N SER A 16 4.97 -5.77 20.16
CA SER A 16 5.19 -5.89 21.61
C SER A 16 5.23 -7.37 22.02
N ASP A 17 5.37 -7.65 23.32
CA ASP A 17 5.37 -9.02 23.87
C ASP A 17 4.07 -9.80 23.61
N THR A 18 2.96 -9.09 23.35
CA THR A 18 1.62 -9.69 23.15
C THR A 18 1.02 -9.38 21.79
N GLU A 19 1.75 -8.69 20.92
CA GLU A 19 1.21 -8.16 19.66
C GLU A 19 2.20 -8.36 18.52
N THR A 20 1.71 -8.96 17.45
CA THR A 20 2.41 -9.10 16.18
C THR A 20 1.63 -8.42 15.08
N MET A 21 2.35 -7.75 14.20
CA MET A 21 1.81 -7.23 12.95
C MET A 21 2.24 -8.15 11.81
N THR A 22 1.30 -8.51 10.95
CA THR A 22 1.55 -9.29 9.74
C THR A 22 1.29 -8.40 8.54
N SER A 23 2.31 -8.11 7.74
CA SER A 23 2.13 -7.54 6.39
C SER A 23 2.02 -8.68 5.40
N PHE A 24 1.08 -8.54 4.48
CA PHE A 24 0.84 -9.50 3.41
C PHE A 24 1.29 -8.99 2.06
N LEU A 25 1.31 -7.67 1.87
CA LEU A 25 1.53 -7.03 0.58
C LEU A 25 2.09 -5.64 0.82
N GLU A 26 3.26 -5.32 0.30
CA GLU A 26 3.84 -3.98 0.38
C GLU A 26 3.68 -3.23 -0.94
N LEU A 27 3.47 -1.91 -0.85
CA LEU A 27 3.46 -0.96 -1.95
C LEU A 27 4.49 0.14 -1.67
N GLU A 28 5.36 0.38 -2.63
CA GLU A 28 6.32 1.49 -2.60
C GLU A 28 6.19 2.31 -3.87
N ILE A 29 5.95 3.62 -3.72
CA ILE A 29 6.01 4.61 -4.79
C ILE A 29 7.08 5.64 -4.40
N PRO A 30 8.37 5.35 -4.68
CA PRO A 30 9.48 6.17 -4.20
C PRO A 30 9.41 7.62 -4.64
N GLU A 31 8.90 7.89 -5.85
CA GLU A 31 8.79 9.25 -6.37
C GLU A 31 7.79 10.12 -5.58
N LEU A 32 6.82 9.51 -4.92
CA LEU A 32 5.88 10.18 -4.02
C LEU A 32 6.24 9.97 -2.54
N GLY A 33 7.37 9.30 -2.26
CA GLY A 33 7.73 8.88 -0.90
C GLY A 33 6.61 8.10 -0.21
N ILE A 34 5.79 7.34 -0.98
CA ILE A 34 4.72 6.51 -0.42
C ILE A 34 5.30 5.14 -0.13
N GLU A 35 5.15 4.71 1.11
CA GLU A 35 5.46 3.37 1.58
C GLU A 35 4.25 2.88 2.37
N GLY A 36 3.72 1.72 1.99
CA GLY A 36 2.54 1.17 2.62
C GLY A 36 2.44 -0.34 2.49
N ASP A 37 1.51 -0.91 3.24
CA ASP A 37 1.30 -2.34 3.30
C ASP A 37 -0.16 -2.71 3.62
N VAL A 38 -0.58 -3.87 3.13
CA VAL A 38 -1.77 -4.55 3.62
C VAL A 38 -1.38 -5.35 4.84
N ARG A 39 -1.91 -4.99 6.01
CA ARG A 39 -1.46 -5.53 7.29
C ARG A 39 -2.61 -5.81 8.26
N THR A 40 -2.31 -6.62 9.27
CA THR A 40 -3.22 -6.91 10.39
C THR A 40 -2.41 -7.04 11.68
N TYR A 41 -3.02 -6.76 12.82
CA TYR A 41 -2.44 -6.99 14.14
C TYR A 41 -3.06 -8.20 14.84
N THR A 42 -2.42 -8.66 15.91
CA THR A 42 -2.95 -9.74 16.74
C THR A 42 -4.34 -9.39 17.28
N GLY A 43 -5.33 -10.24 16.96
CA GLY A 43 -6.71 -10.07 17.42
C GLY A 43 -7.61 -9.30 16.44
N ASP A 44 -7.04 -8.73 15.38
CA ASP A 44 -7.83 -8.16 14.30
C ASP A 44 -8.59 -9.24 13.54
N THR A 45 -9.75 -8.86 13.03
CA THR A 45 -10.63 -9.75 12.26
C THR A 45 -10.52 -9.53 10.75
N ALA A 46 -9.78 -8.50 10.33
CA ALA A 46 -9.59 -8.15 8.93
C ALA A 46 -8.28 -7.37 8.77
N ALA A 47 -7.61 -7.56 7.63
CA ALA A 47 -6.50 -6.70 7.26
C ALA A 47 -6.99 -5.31 6.82
N GLU A 48 -6.11 -4.32 6.95
CA GLU A 48 -6.27 -2.97 6.41
C GLU A 48 -5.13 -2.65 5.44
N PHE A 49 -5.32 -1.66 4.56
CA PHE A 49 -4.19 -1.03 3.88
C PHE A 49 -3.76 0.21 4.66
N TYR A 50 -2.49 0.25 5.06
CA TYR A 50 -1.86 1.41 5.68
C TYR A 50 -0.78 1.96 4.77
N ALA A 51 -0.63 3.28 4.71
CA ALA A 51 0.49 3.90 4.02
C ALA A 51 0.88 5.22 4.66
N GLU A 52 2.18 5.49 4.63
CA GLU A 52 2.75 6.80 4.93
C GLU A 52 3.24 7.43 3.64
N ALA A 53 3.19 8.76 3.57
CA ALA A 53 3.62 9.52 2.41
C ALA A 53 4.53 10.68 2.84
N ASN A 54 5.76 10.69 2.32
CA ASN A 54 6.80 11.66 2.65
C ASN A 54 7.20 12.49 1.41
N CYS A 55 6.24 13.10 0.70
CA CYS A 55 6.55 13.99 -0.43
C CYS A 55 6.24 15.46 -0.19
N GLU A 56 7.10 16.31 -0.73
CA GLU A 56 6.81 17.71 -0.98
C GLU A 56 6.54 17.91 -2.48
N LEU A 57 5.42 18.55 -2.78
CA LEU A 57 4.98 18.82 -4.14
C LEU A 57 5.18 20.29 -4.47
N HIS A 58 5.89 20.59 -5.55
CA HIS A 58 6.21 21.95 -5.93
C HIS A 58 6.10 22.15 -7.44
N ALA A 59 5.41 23.22 -7.84
CA ALA A 59 5.28 23.67 -9.22
C ALA A 59 5.40 25.21 -9.27
N ARG A 60 6.17 25.74 -10.21
CA ARG A 60 6.35 27.18 -10.42
C ARG A 60 5.45 27.74 -11.52
N THR A 61 4.83 26.87 -12.31
CA THR A 61 3.94 27.24 -13.41
C THR A 61 2.74 26.31 -13.50
N PRO A 62 1.61 26.75 -14.11
CA PRO A 62 0.45 25.88 -14.33
C PRO A 62 0.79 24.62 -15.15
N ARG A 63 1.70 24.72 -16.13
CA ARG A 63 2.17 23.57 -16.91
C ARG A 63 2.87 22.53 -16.03
N GLU A 64 3.76 22.97 -15.14
CA GLU A 64 4.44 22.07 -14.18
C GLU A 64 3.45 21.39 -13.23
N LEU A 65 2.38 22.10 -12.84
CA LEU A 65 1.32 21.51 -12.02
C LEU A 65 0.53 20.43 -12.78
N HIS A 66 0.25 20.63 -14.08
CA HIS A 66 -0.35 19.59 -14.92
C HIS A 66 0.57 18.37 -15.07
N GLU A 67 1.85 18.58 -15.34
CA GLU A 67 2.84 17.49 -15.44
C GLU A 67 2.95 16.69 -14.13
N LEU A 68 2.86 17.38 -12.99
CA LEU A 68 2.80 16.75 -11.69
C LEU A 68 1.52 15.92 -11.50
N ALA A 69 0.36 16.45 -11.89
CA ALA A 69 -0.91 15.74 -11.79
C ALA A 69 -0.94 14.47 -12.66
N ASP A 70 -0.42 14.55 -13.89
CA ASP A 70 -0.30 13.39 -14.79
C ASP A 70 0.58 12.30 -14.18
N ARG A 71 1.67 12.72 -13.52
CA ARG A 71 2.58 11.80 -12.84
C ARG A 71 1.92 11.09 -11.66
N ILE A 72 1.19 11.83 -10.82
CA ILE A 72 0.40 11.26 -9.72
C ILE A 72 -0.65 10.28 -10.25
N THR A 73 -1.32 10.65 -11.35
CA THR A 73 -2.36 9.82 -11.96
C THR A 73 -1.83 8.47 -12.44
N ARG A 74 -0.58 8.40 -12.92
CA ARG A 74 0.05 7.12 -13.30
C ARG A 74 0.16 6.14 -12.14
N TYR A 75 0.27 6.62 -10.90
CA TYR A 75 0.34 5.77 -9.72
C TYR A 75 -1.01 5.20 -9.27
N ALA A 76 -2.13 5.77 -9.73
CA ALA A 76 -3.45 5.22 -9.47
C ALA A 76 -3.57 3.78 -10.02
N ALA A 77 -2.98 3.49 -11.18
CA ALA A 77 -2.96 2.16 -11.76
C ALA A 77 -2.23 1.14 -10.86
N THR A 78 -1.14 1.55 -10.21
CA THR A 78 -0.42 0.70 -9.24
C THR A 78 -1.28 0.44 -8.01
N ILE A 79 -1.94 1.47 -7.46
CA ILE A 79 -2.81 1.31 -6.29
C ILE A 79 -3.98 0.36 -6.61
N HIS A 80 -4.57 0.47 -7.81
CA HIS A 80 -5.56 -0.51 -8.28
C HIS A 80 -4.99 -1.92 -8.35
N THR A 81 -3.78 -2.09 -8.87
CA THR A 81 -3.11 -3.39 -8.91
C THR A 81 -2.89 -3.97 -7.51
N THR A 82 -2.48 -3.15 -6.53
CA THR A 82 -2.35 -3.55 -5.13
C THR A 82 -3.70 -3.99 -4.55
N ALA A 83 -4.77 -3.25 -4.83
CA ALA A 83 -6.13 -3.60 -4.39
C ALA A 83 -6.62 -4.93 -5.00
N ASP A 84 -6.36 -5.16 -6.29
CA ASP A 84 -6.74 -6.41 -6.97
C ASP A 84 -5.99 -7.62 -6.41
N ARG A 85 -4.70 -7.47 -6.09
CA ARG A 85 -3.91 -8.51 -5.41
C ARG A 85 -4.44 -8.80 -4.02
N TRP A 86 -4.75 -7.76 -3.26
CA TRP A 86 -5.37 -7.92 -1.95
C TRP A 86 -6.71 -8.66 -2.04
N ALA A 87 -7.59 -8.27 -2.97
CA ALA A 87 -8.88 -8.94 -3.18
C ALA A 87 -8.71 -10.42 -3.57
N THR A 88 -7.73 -10.73 -4.41
CA THR A 88 -7.39 -12.12 -4.77
C THR A 88 -6.99 -12.94 -3.54
N ARG A 89 -6.19 -12.36 -2.65
CA ARG A 89 -5.71 -13.00 -1.42
C ARG A 89 -6.75 -13.11 -0.31
N ILE A 90 -7.77 -12.25 -0.34
CA ILE A 90 -9.00 -12.48 0.45
C ILE A 90 -9.73 -13.70 -0.10
N ALA A 91 -9.91 -13.77 -1.42
CA ALA A 91 -10.68 -14.86 -2.05
C ALA A 91 -10.03 -16.24 -1.89
N ASP A 92 -8.70 -16.32 -1.84
CA ASP A 92 -7.96 -17.57 -1.59
C ASP A 92 -7.76 -17.90 -0.10
N GLY A 93 -8.17 -16.99 0.80
CA GLY A 93 -8.10 -17.16 2.25
C GLY A 93 -6.73 -16.90 2.88
N THR A 94 -5.75 -16.37 2.12
CA THR A 94 -4.43 -16.03 2.67
C THR A 94 -4.39 -14.71 3.43
N ILE A 95 -5.38 -13.83 3.23
CA ILE A 95 -5.55 -12.58 3.99
C ILE A 95 -6.91 -12.61 4.71
N PRO A 96 -6.97 -12.29 6.01
CA PRO A 96 -8.25 -12.18 6.72
C PRO A 96 -9.06 -11.01 6.18
N ALA A 97 -10.36 -11.25 5.99
CA ALA A 97 -11.33 -10.23 5.60
C ALA A 97 -12.45 -10.17 6.64
N ARG A 98 -13.09 -8.99 6.75
CA ARG A 98 -14.41 -8.90 7.38
C ARG A 98 -15.36 -9.81 6.61
N GLU A 99 -16.27 -10.49 7.31
CA GLU A 99 -17.35 -11.26 6.68
C GLU A 99 -17.95 -10.44 5.52
N ALA A 100 -18.05 -11.08 4.35
CA ALA A 100 -18.15 -10.42 3.05
C ALA A 100 -19.20 -9.29 3.00
N VAL A 101 -18.81 -8.15 2.42
CA VAL A 101 -19.72 -7.09 1.96
C VAL A 101 -20.42 -7.55 0.68
#